data_AF-A0A518RIU7-F1
#
_entry.id   AF-A0A518RIU7-F1
#
_cell.length_a   1.000
_cell.length_b   1.000
_cell.length_c   1.000
_cell.angle_alpha   90.00
_cell.angle_beta   90.00
_cell.angle_gamma   90.00
#
_symmetry.space_group_name_H-M   'P 1'
#
loop_
_entity.id
_entity.type
_entity.pdbx_description
1 polymer ?
#
loop_
_entity_poly.entity_id
_entity_poly.type
_entity_poly.pdbx_seq_one_letter_code
_entity_poly.pdbx_strand_id
1 'polypeptide(L)' 'MSALENQARRIGARAAERMRERVAVALRDELTEAVSVDDDAVVVTGRGAVARMLREPALRWIAGLIR' A
#
# COMPACT_ATOMS: atom_id res chain seq x y z
N MET A 1 8.23 -23.72 -15.22
CA MET A 1 8.64 -22.65 -14.27
C MET A 1 9.89 -23.15 -13.55
N SER A 2 11.01 -22.46 -13.70
CA SER A 2 12.30 -22.92 -13.17
C SER A 2 12.40 -22.73 -11.64
N ALA A 3 13.32 -23.45 -11.00
CA ALA A 3 13.60 -23.25 -9.57
C ALA A 3 14.01 -21.80 -9.28
N LEU A 4 14.75 -21.17 -10.20
CA LEU A 4 15.16 -19.77 -10.12
C LEU A 4 13.96 -18.81 -10.21
N GLU A 5 13.04 -19.03 -11.16
CA GLU A 5 11.80 -18.23 -11.28
C GLU A 5 10.95 -18.33 -10.01
N ASN A 6 10.83 -19.52 -9.43
CA ASN A 6 10.09 -19.74 -8.19
C ASN A 6 10.74 -19.03 -6.99
N GLN A 7 12.08 -18.96 -6.98
CA GLN A 7 12.81 -18.23 -5.95
C GLN A 7 12.68 -16.71 -6.14
N ALA A 8 12.84 -16.21 -7.37
CA ALA A 8 12.64 -14.81 -7.70
C ALA A 8 11.23 -14.32 -7.34
N ARG A 9 10.20 -15.12 -7.65
CA ARG A 9 8.81 -14.82 -7.26
C ARG A 9 8.64 -14.73 -5.75
N ARG A 10 9.19 -15.68 -4.99
CA ARG A 10 9.09 -15.66 -3.51
C ARG A 10 9.79 -14.44 -2.91
N ILE A 11 10.95 -14.06 -3.44
CA ILE A 11 11.66 -12.85 -3.01
C ILE A 11 10.84 -11.60 -3.35
N GLY A 12 10.31 -11.53 -4.58
CA GLY A 12 9.46 -10.44 -5.03
C GLY A 12 8.21 -10.28 -4.17
N ALA A 13 7.52 -11.37 -3.85
CA ALA A 13 6.34 -11.37 -2.99
C ALA A 13 6.65 -10.81 -1.59
N ARG A 14 7.74 -11.27 -0.95
CA ARG A 14 8.19 -10.75 0.35
C ARG A 14 8.63 -9.29 0.31
N ALA A 15 9.18 -8.84 -0.82
CA ALA A 15 9.53 -7.43 -0.99
C ALA A 15 8.28 -6.57 -1.15
N ALA A 16 7.29 -7.04 -1.91
CA ALA A 16 6.01 -6.38 -2.08
C ALA A 16 5.22 -6.29 -0.77
N GLU A 17 5.16 -7.38 -0.01
CA GLU A 17 4.53 -7.43 1.32
C GLU A 17 5.13 -6.38 2.27
N ARG A 18 6.46 -6.37 2.42
CA ARG A 18 7.16 -5.36 3.25
C ARG A 18 6.92 -3.93 2.79
N MET A 19 6.78 -3.72 1.48
CA MET A 19 6.47 -2.38 0.96
C MET A 19 5.04 -1.97 1.30
N ARG A 20 4.07 -2.88 1.16
CA ARG A 20 2.66 -2.63 1.53
C ARG A 20 2.52 -2.29 3.01
N GLU A 21 3.22 -3.02 3.89
CA GLU A 21 3.25 -2.72 5.31
C GLU A 21 3.78 -1.31 5.60
N ARG A 22 4.88 -0.91 4.95
CA ARG A 22 5.46 0.44 5.09
C ARG A 22 4.51 1.53 4.61
N VAL A 23 3.86 1.31 3.47
CA VAL A 23 2.85 2.23 2.92
C VAL A 23 1.67 2.34 3.90
N ALA A 24 1.19 1.23 4.44
CA ALA A 24 0.11 1.23 5.41
C ALA A 24 0.47 1.98 6.69
N VAL A 25 1.69 1.80 7.22
CA VAL A 25 2.19 2.57 8.37
C VAL A 25 2.20 4.05 8.06
N ALA A 26 2.81 4.47 6.95
CA ALA A 26 2.88 5.87 6.55
C ALA A 26 1.48 6.49 6.37
N LEU A 27 0.54 5.74 5.80
CA LEU A 27 -0.84 6.20 5.65
C LEU A 27 -1.59 6.25 6.99
N ARG A 28 -1.30 5.36 7.95
CA ARG A 28 -1.91 5.41 9.29
C ARG A 28 -1.45 6.64 10.08
N ASP A 29 -0.18 7.02 9.94
CA ASP A 29 0.36 8.22 10.57
C ASP A 29 -0.38 9.49 10.10
N GLU A 30 -0.84 9.50 8.85
CA GLU A 30 -1.54 10.64 8.24
C GLU A 30 -3.07 10.57 8.34
N LEU A 31 -3.65 9.38 8.15
CA LEU A 31 -5.09 9.14 7.97
C LEU A 31 -5.74 8.43 9.16
N THR A 32 -5.00 8.11 10.23
CA THR A 32 -5.46 7.37 11.42
C THR A 32 -5.87 5.92 11.13
N GLU A 33 -6.72 5.30 11.96
CA GLU A 33 -7.12 3.88 11.85
C GLU A 33 -7.98 3.52 10.61
N ALA A 34 -8.17 4.47 9.70
CA ALA A 34 -8.87 4.28 8.43
C ALA A 34 -8.14 3.36 7.43
N VAL A 35 -6.97 2.81 7.76
CA VAL A 35 -6.07 2.12 6.83
C VAL A 35 -5.81 0.66 7.23
N SER A 36 -6.21 -0.28 6.37
CA SER A 36 -5.94 -1.72 6.51
C SER A 36 -5.07 -2.25 5.37
N VAL A 37 -4.44 -3.41 5.58
CA VAL A 37 -3.77 -4.18 4.53
C VAL A 37 -4.64 -5.40 4.27
N ASP A 38 -5.00 -5.63 3.01
CA ASP A 38 -5.79 -6.77 2.55
C ASP A 38 -5.03 -7.45 1.41
N ASP A 39 -4.54 -8.67 1.65
CA ASP A 39 -3.71 -9.51 0.78
C ASP A 39 -2.65 -8.74 -0.06
N ASP A 40 -3.09 -8.17 -1.18
CA ASP A 40 -2.26 -7.49 -2.17
C ASP A 40 -2.43 -5.96 -2.25
N ALA A 41 -3.26 -5.37 -1.39
CA ALA A 41 -3.61 -3.96 -1.41
C ALA A 41 -3.57 -3.30 -0.01
N VAL A 42 -3.36 -1.98 -0.02
CA VAL A 42 -3.61 -1.13 1.15
C VAL A 42 -4.97 -0.48 0.93
N VAL A 43 -5.89 -0.69 1.86
CA VAL A 43 -7.27 -0.24 1.78
C VAL A 43 -7.47 0.95 2.71
N VAL A 44 -7.99 2.05 2.16
CA VAL A 44 -8.38 3.24 2.92
C VAL A 44 -9.90 3.29 2.99
N THR A 45 -10.43 3.35 4.21
CA THR A 45 -11.86 3.37 4.50
C THR A 45 -12.31 4.71 5.08
N GLY A 46 -13.59 5.03 4.95
CA GLY A 46 -14.15 6.27 5.48
C GLY A 46 -14.04 7.47 4.53
N ARG A 47 -15.13 8.21 4.37
CA ARG A 47 -15.23 9.31 3.40
C ARG A 47 -14.24 10.43 3.66
N GLY A 48 -13.97 10.76 4.93
CA GLY A 48 -13.03 11.83 5.30
C GLY A 48 -11.60 11.52 4.88
N ALA A 49 -11.13 10.30 5.16
CA ALA A 49 -9.79 9.83 4.77
C ALA A 49 -9.65 9.77 3.24
N VAL A 50 -10.66 9.25 2.54
CA VAL A 50 -10.68 9.24 1.07
C VAL A 50 -10.66 10.66 0.50
N ALA A 51 -11.48 11.57 1.01
CA ALA A 51 -11.52 12.95 0.55
C ALA A 51 -10.21 13.71 0.84
N ARG A 52 -9.54 13.41 1.95
CA ARG A 52 -8.23 13.97 2.28
C ARG A 52 -7.15 13.42 1.34
N MET A 53 -7.11 12.10 1.15
CA MET A 53 -6.21 11.43 0.21
C MET A 53 -6.34 11.99 -1.20
N LEU A 54 -7.56 12.24 -1.72
CA LEU A 54 -7.76 12.80 -3.05
C LEU A 54 -7.30 14.26 -3.21
N ARG A 55 -7.32 15.03 -2.11
CA ARG A 55 -6.92 16.45 -2.10
C ARG A 55 -5.42 16.64 -1.93
N GLU A 56 -4.74 15.70 -1.26
CA GLU A 56 -3.31 15.82 -0.94
C GLU A 56 -2.44 15.03 -1.93
N PRO A 57 -1.63 15.69 -2.78
CA PRO A 57 -0.81 15.01 -3.78
C PRO A 57 0.17 13.98 -3.21
N ALA A 58 0.74 14.25 -2.03
CA ALA A 58 1.65 13.33 -1.36
C ALA A 58 0.96 12.00 -1.02
N LEU A 59 -0.25 12.05 -0.45
CA LEU A 59 -1.04 10.86 -0.13
C LEU A 59 -1.46 10.08 -1.38
N ARG A 60 -1.80 10.77 -2.48
CA ARG A 60 -2.08 10.11 -3.77
C ARG A 60 -0.87 9.39 -4.33
N TRP A 61 0.31 9.98 -4.20
CA TRP A 61 1.55 9.36 -4.67
C TRP A 61 1.89 8.12 -3.84
N ILE A 62 1.77 8.22 -2.51
CA ILE A 62 1.97 7.10 -1.59
C ILE A 62 0.98 5.96 -1.87
N ALA A 63 -0.28 6.29 -2.15
CA ALA A 63 -1.33 5.32 -2.51
C ALA A 63 -1.23 4.80 -3.96
N GLY A 64 -0.26 5.28 -4.76
CA GLY A 64 -0.10 4.86 -6.17
C GLY A 64 -1.21 5.32 -7.12
N LEU A 65 -1.95 6.39 -6.78
CA LEU A 65 -3.06 6.94 -7.56
C LEU A 65 -2.61 7.87 -8.70
N ILE A 66 -1.34 8.26 -8.73
CA ILE A 66 -0.74 9.03 -9.84
C ILE A 66 -0.04 8.02 -10.75
N ARG A 67 -0.68 7.66 -11.86
CA ARG A 67 -0.16 6.80 -12.92
C ARG A 67 -0.24 7.52 -14.26
#